data_AF-A0A842R6P9-F1
#
_entry.id   AF-A0A842R6P9-F1
#
_cell.length_a   1.000
_cell.length_b   1.000
_cell.length_c   1.000
_cell.angle_alpha   90.00
_cell.angle_beta   90.00
_cell.angle_gamma   90.00
#
_symmetry.space_group_name_H-M   'P 1'
#
loop_
_entity.id
_entity.type
_entity.pdbx_description
1 polymer ?
#
loop_
_entity_poly.entity_id
_entity_poly.type
_entity_poly.pdbx_seq_one_letter_code
_entity_poly.pdbx_strand_id
1 'polypeptide(L)'
;MKELVLEGKKATGERFRKTIKSTKASLYLKRRKLVSLDLSPLEQCNKLQTFSLSQNRLTSIDLHPLEKCSALQGLFLNDNQLTDINLIPLQRCFQLKILDLRNNPLSAIDLSSLASCSQLSLLSFDSSTTIRWEKPSLALNKLPRGLQTYREEIQRAWKQHTARQKQGTRTQRSEKLRMILKKCQEMSLERMSRLLAFENSDLLFDWLLDLPEEYGIQIKDEKVFFTKDLQSKSSETEAAISSLLEKFEEFEKSHRETKV
;
A
#
# COMPACT_ATOMS: atom_id res chain seq x y z
N MET A 1 39.30 5.95 -8.50
CA MET A 1 38.30 4.86 -8.35
C MET A 1 38.29 4.48 -6.88
N LYS A 2 37.15 4.58 -6.19
CA LYS A 2 37.08 4.35 -4.74
C LYS A 2 36.88 2.87 -4.46
N GLU A 3 37.70 2.31 -3.57
CA GLU A 3 37.48 0.99 -3.02
C GLU A 3 36.43 1.06 -1.92
N LEU A 4 35.54 0.08 -1.91
CA LEU A 4 34.42 -0.04 -0.98
C LEU A 4 34.53 -1.41 -0.33
N VAL A 5 34.21 -1.49 0.95
CA VAL A 5 34.32 -2.73 1.72
C VAL A 5 32.93 -3.15 2.13
N LEU A 6 32.46 -4.28 1.60
CA LEU A 6 31.24 -4.93 2.08
C LEU A 6 31.58 -5.80 3.27
N GLU A 7 30.80 -5.67 4.33
CA GLU A 7 30.95 -6.42 5.56
C GLU A 7 29.67 -7.20 5.88
N GLY A 8 29.81 -8.38 6.50
CA GLY A 8 28.68 -9.22 6.86
C GLY A 8 29.08 -10.29 7.87
N LYS A 9 28.15 -11.21 8.13
CA LYS A 9 28.38 -12.36 9.00
C LYS A 9 28.03 -13.65 8.27
N LYS A 10 28.81 -14.70 8.47
CA LYS A 10 28.49 -16.05 8.02
C LYS A 10 27.76 -16.83 9.11
N ALA A 11 27.11 -17.93 8.72
CA ALA A 11 26.43 -18.83 9.64
C ALA A 11 27.36 -19.51 10.68
N THR A 12 28.68 -19.53 10.43
CA THR A 12 29.67 -20.01 11.41
C THR A 12 30.00 -18.97 12.49
N GLY A 13 29.49 -17.74 12.38
CA GLY A 13 29.84 -16.60 13.24
C GLY A 13 31.01 -15.76 12.70
N GLU A 14 31.75 -16.26 11.70
CA GLU A 14 32.85 -15.52 11.08
C GLU A 14 32.39 -14.22 10.42
N ARG A 15 33.22 -13.18 10.52
CA ARG A 15 33.05 -11.96 9.73
C ARG A 15 33.32 -12.24 8.25
N PHE A 16 32.43 -11.78 7.40
CA PHE A 16 32.63 -11.70 5.96
C PHE A 16 33.12 -10.30 5.60
N ARG A 17 34.13 -10.22 4.73
CA ARG A 17 34.64 -8.97 4.19
C ARG A 17 34.95 -9.13 2.71
N LYS A 18 34.52 -8.18 1.89
CA LYS A 18 34.84 -8.15 0.46
C LYS A 18 35.08 -6.72 -0.02
N THR A 19 36.30 -6.47 -0.50
CA THR A 19 36.61 -5.22 -1.20
C THR A 19 36.09 -5.28 -2.64
N ILE A 20 35.40 -4.22 -3.05
CA ILE A 20 34.90 -3.98 -4.40
C ILE A 20 35.29 -2.58 -4.86
N LYS A 21 35.18 -2.34 -6.15
CA LYS A 21 35.36 -1.00 -6.74
C LYS A 21 33.99 -0.37 -6.95
N SER A 22 33.87 0.94 -6.73
CA SER A 22 32.59 1.66 -6.97
C SER A 22 32.08 1.57 -8.42
N THR A 23 32.95 1.26 -9.37
CA THR A 23 32.61 1.07 -10.79
C THR A 23 32.17 -0.35 -11.15
N LYS A 24 32.00 -1.25 -10.16
CA LYS A 24 31.68 -2.66 -10.42
C LYS A 24 30.30 -2.79 -11.07
N ALA A 25 30.25 -3.37 -12.26
CA ALA A 25 28.99 -3.62 -12.98
C ALA A 25 28.26 -4.88 -12.46
N SER A 26 28.99 -5.90 -12.01
CA SER A 26 28.37 -7.13 -11.50
C SER A 26 29.02 -7.60 -10.21
N LEU A 27 28.20 -7.91 -9.21
CA LEU A 27 28.62 -8.40 -7.90
C LEU A 27 27.92 -9.74 -7.62
N TYR A 28 28.71 -10.80 -7.50
CA TYR A 28 28.23 -12.15 -7.23
C TYR A 28 28.78 -12.63 -5.87
N LEU A 29 27.89 -12.75 -4.90
CA LEU A 29 28.16 -13.23 -3.54
C LEU A 29 27.36 -14.51 -3.24
N LYS A 30 27.24 -15.38 -4.25
CA LYS A 30 26.52 -16.65 -4.17
C LYS A 30 27.25 -17.67 -3.29
N ARG A 31 26.51 -18.55 -2.60
CA ARG A 31 27.07 -19.70 -1.83
C ARG A 31 28.12 -19.29 -0.78
N ARG A 32 27.88 -18.20 -0.06
CA ARG A 32 28.81 -17.68 0.97
C ARG A 32 28.38 -17.99 2.40
N LYS A 33 27.26 -18.69 2.59
CA LYS A 33 26.67 -18.99 3.90
C LYS A 33 26.44 -17.71 4.72
N LEU A 34 26.17 -16.58 4.08
CA LEU A 34 25.92 -15.30 4.75
C LEU A 34 24.59 -15.34 5.49
N VAL A 35 24.58 -14.86 6.72
CA VAL A 35 23.36 -14.62 7.52
C VAL A 35 23.01 -13.14 7.56
N SER A 36 23.99 -12.26 7.34
CA SER A 36 23.77 -10.83 7.14
C SER A 36 24.85 -10.23 6.22
N LEU A 37 24.50 -9.12 5.56
CA LEU A 37 25.41 -8.34 4.74
C LEU A 37 24.97 -6.87 4.79
N ASP A 38 25.89 -5.97 5.11
CA ASP A 38 25.69 -4.53 5.01
C ASP A 38 25.85 -4.07 3.56
N LEU A 39 24.78 -3.49 3.00
CA LEU A 39 24.74 -2.98 1.64
C LEU A 39 25.06 -1.49 1.54
N SER A 40 25.22 -0.76 2.65
CA SER A 40 25.47 0.70 2.66
C SER A 40 26.59 1.14 1.71
N PRO A 41 27.71 0.41 1.56
CA PRO A 41 28.75 0.78 0.59
C PRO A 41 28.26 0.83 -0.87
N LEU A 42 27.21 0.08 -1.22
CA LEU A 42 26.64 0.02 -2.58
C LEU A 42 25.94 1.30 -3.01
N GLU A 43 25.64 2.24 -2.11
CA GLU A 43 25.11 3.56 -2.49
C GLU A 43 26.01 4.29 -3.48
N GLN A 44 27.32 4.00 -3.46
CA GLN A 44 28.32 4.58 -4.36
C GLN A 44 28.47 3.79 -5.67
N CYS A 45 27.75 2.68 -5.85
CA CYS A 45 27.84 1.78 -7.00
C CYS A 45 26.74 2.05 -8.03
N ASN A 46 26.64 3.29 -8.54
CA ASN A 46 25.60 3.69 -9.50
C ASN A 46 25.66 2.95 -10.86
N LYS A 47 26.79 2.30 -11.18
CA LYS A 47 26.98 1.46 -12.38
C LYS A 47 26.66 -0.02 -12.16
N LEU A 48 26.23 -0.42 -10.96
CA LEU A 48 25.91 -1.81 -10.66
C LEU A 48 24.68 -2.25 -11.47
N GLN A 49 24.87 -3.25 -12.32
CA GLN A 49 23.84 -3.82 -13.20
C GLN A 49 23.34 -5.18 -12.72
N THR A 50 24.19 -5.96 -12.04
CA THR A 50 23.81 -7.28 -11.55
C THR A 50 24.29 -7.48 -10.14
N PHE A 51 23.38 -7.82 -9.24
CA PHE A 51 23.71 -8.19 -7.88
C PHE A 51 23.07 -9.52 -7.50
N SER A 52 23.89 -10.45 -7.03
CA SER A 52 23.41 -11.75 -6.61
C SER A 52 23.91 -12.12 -5.23
N LEU A 53 22.96 -12.40 -4.36
CA LEU A 53 23.12 -12.96 -3.02
C LEU A 53 22.48 -14.35 -2.91
N SER A 54 22.26 -15.01 -4.05
CA SER A 54 21.56 -16.30 -4.08
C SER A 54 22.30 -17.39 -3.32
N GLN A 55 21.59 -18.35 -2.74
CA GLN A 55 22.18 -19.50 -2.06
C GLN A 55 23.01 -19.08 -0.83
N ASN A 56 22.43 -18.20 -0.02
CA ASN A 56 22.95 -17.84 1.29
C ASN A 56 21.97 -18.29 2.37
N ARG A 57 22.04 -17.69 3.57
CA ARG A 57 21.18 -17.98 4.72
C ARG A 57 20.65 -16.68 5.31
N LEU A 58 20.40 -15.68 4.45
CA LEU A 58 19.90 -14.38 4.87
C LEU A 58 18.47 -14.54 5.39
N THR A 59 18.20 -14.07 6.61
CA THR A 59 16.85 -14.03 7.18
C THR A 59 16.15 -12.70 6.92
N SER A 60 16.93 -11.65 6.71
CA SER A 60 16.50 -10.33 6.28
C SER A 60 17.60 -9.67 5.46
N ILE A 61 17.23 -8.66 4.67
CA ILE A 61 18.18 -7.81 3.95
C ILE A 61 17.57 -6.41 3.76
N ASP A 62 18.35 -5.38 4.07
CA ASP A 62 17.95 -4.01 3.79
C ASP A 62 18.37 -3.62 2.38
N LEU A 63 17.38 -3.34 1.52
CA LEU A 63 17.60 -2.94 0.14
C LEU A 63 17.73 -1.42 -0.05
N HIS A 64 17.59 -0.61 1.01
CA HIS A 64 17.63 0.85 0.90
C HIS A 64 18.86 1.39 0.12
N PRO A 65 20.08 0.86 0.34
CA PRO A 65 21.26 1.29 -0.41
C PRO A 65 21.16 1.11 -1.94
N LEU A 66 20.36 0.14 -2.40
CA LEU A 66 20.16 -0.12 -3.83
C LEU A 66 19.33 0.95 -4.54
N GLU A 67 18.66 1.86 -3.81
CA GLU A 67 17.94 2.98 -4.40
C GLU A 67 18.86 3.84 -5.30
N LYS A 68 20.16 3.92 -4.97
CA LYS A 68 21.17 4.66 -5.75
C LYS A 68 21.69 3.88 -6.97
N CYS A 69 21.40 2.58 -7.06
CA CYS A 69 21.81 1.72 -8.17
C CYS A 69 20.78 1.76 -9.32
N SER A 70 20.58 2.93 -9.94
CA SER A 70 19.58 3.10 -11.01
C SER A 70 19.85 2.27 -12.27
N ALA A 71 21.10 1.83 -12.47
CA ALA A 71 21.51 0.94 -13.56
C ALA A 71 21.26 -0.56 -13.27
N LEU A 72 20.70 -0.91 -12.10
CA LEU A 72 20.49 -2.30 -11.71
C LEU A 72 19.47 -2.98 -12.64
N GLN A 73 19.88 -4.09 -13.25
CA GLN A 73 19.09 -4.89 -14.20
C GLN A 73 18.68 -6.24 -13.62
N GLY A 74 19.49 -6.84 -12.74
CA GLY A 74 19.22 -8.13 -12.14
C GLY A 74 19.52 -8.16 -10.65
N LEU A 75 18.53 -8.54 -9.85
CA LEU A 75 18.67 -8.80 -8.42
C LEU A 75 18.26 -10.25 -8.11
N PHE A 76 19.19 -11.03 -7.60
CA PHE A 76 18.99 -12.44 -7.30
C PHE A 76 19.18 -12.70 -5.81
N LEU A 77 18.07 -13.00 -5.14
CA LEU A 77 17.96 -13.28 -3.71
C LEU A 77 17.42 -14.69 -3.43
N ASN A 78 17.27 -15.52 -4.47
CA ASN A 78 16.77 -16.88 -4.37
C ASN A 78 17.64 -17.79 -3.47
N ASP A 79 17.04 -18.85 -2.93
CA ASP A 79 17.70 -19.79 -2.02
C ASP A 79 18.28 -19.07 -0.78
N ASN A 80 17.43 -18.38 -0.03
CA ASN A 80 17.75 -17.75 1.25
C ASN A 80 16.68 -18.15 2.29
N GLN A 81 16.62 -17.42 3.41
CA GLN A 81 15.67 -17.67 4.50
C GLN A 81 14.85 -16.40 4.80
N LEU A 82 14.63 -15.55 3.79
CA LEU A 82 13.90 -14.29 3.94
C LEU A 82 12.44 -14.58 4.27
N THR A 83 11.97 -14.05 5.40
CA THR A 83 10.57 -14.18 5.84
C THR A 83 9.71 -12.97 5.46
N ASP A 84 10.37 -11.85 5.22
CA ASP A 84 9.78 -10.59 4.73
C ASP A 84 10.82 -9.83 3.89
N ILE A 85 10.36 -8.96 2.99
CA ILE A 85 11.23 -8.10 2.19
C ILE A 85 10.55 -6.80 1.79
N ASN A 86 11.22 -5.68 2.04
CA ASN A 86 10.77 -4.37 1.58
C ASN A 86 11.31 -4.07 0.18
N LEU A 87 10.41 -3.98 -0.81
CA LEU A 87 10.74 -3.68 -2.21
C LEU A 87 10.68 -2.19 -2.57
N ILE A 88 10.28 -1.30 -1.65
CA ILE A 88 10.19 0.15 -1.90
C ILE A 88 11.47 0.74 -2.51
N PRO A 89 12.69 0.40 -2.02
CA PRO A 89 13.93 0.95 -2.60
C PRO A 89 14.12 0.65 -4.09
N LEU A 90 13.54 -0.45 -4.59
CA LEU A 90 13.67 -0.85 -5.99
C LEU A 90 12.86 0.03 -6.96
N GLN A 91 11.95 0.88 -6.46
CA GLN A 91 11.16 1.78 -7.30
C GLN A 91 12.01 2.77 -8.12
N ARG A 92 13.27 3.01 -7.72
CA ARG A 92 14.25 3.84 -8.45
C ARG A 92 15.12 3.03 -9.42
N CYS A 93 15.08 1.71 -9.36
CA CYS A 93 15.78 0.82 -10.29
C CYS A 93 14.95 0.64 -11.57
N PHE A 94 14.79 1.71 -12.35
CA PHE A 94 13.95 1.71 -13.56
C PHE A 94 14.41 0.71 -14.64
N GLN A 95 15.69 0.32 -14.61
CA GLN A 95 16.27 -0.66 -15.53
C GLN A 95 16.16 -2.10 -15.03
N LEU A 96 15.52 -2.35 -13.87
CA LEU A 96 15.40 -3.69 -13.32
C LEU A 96 14.57 -4.57 -14.26
N LYS A 97 15.18 -5.66 -14.72
CA LYS A 97 14.59 -6.66 -15.63
C LYS A 97 14.22 -7.94 -14.90
N ILE A 98 15.05 -8.33 -13.94
CA ILE A 98 14.94 -9.61 -13.23
C ILE A 98 14.99 -9.40 -11.73
N LEU A 99 13.97 -9.90 -11.02
CA LEU A 99 13.96 -10.07 -9.58
C LEU A 99 13.61 -11.52 -9.25
N ASP A 100 14.57 -12.23 -8.66
CA ASP A 100 14.39 -13.64 -8.26
C ASP A 100 14.46 -13.78 -6.73
N LEU A 101 13.34 -14.16 -6.14
CA LEU A 101 13.11 -14.34 -4.71
C LEU A 101 12.69 -15.79 -4.37
N ARG A 102 12.71 -16.71 -5.33
CA ARG A 102 12.30 -18.12 -5.12
C ARG A 102 13.09 -18.80 -4.00
N ASN A 103 12.51 -19.83 -3.40
CA ASN A 103 13.10 -20.56 -2.28
C ASN A 103 13.43 -19.61 -1.12
N ASN A 104 12.43 -18.84 -0.70
CA ASN A 104 12.45 -18.04 0.53
C ASN A 104 11.10 -18.20 1.24
N PRO A 105 11.06 -18.36 2.57
CA PRO A 105 9.83 -18.53 3.33
C PRO A 105 9.06 -17.20 3.52
N LEU A 106 8.82 -16.46 2.44
CA LEU A 106 8.07 -15.21 2.45
C LEU A 106 6.59 -15.50 2.71
N SER A 107 6.02 -14.89 3.75
CA SER A 107 4.59 -15.03 4.05
C SER A 107 3.72 -14.15 3.13
N ALA A 108 4.19 -12.94 2.86
CA ALA A 108 3.56 -11.99 1.97
C ALA A 108 4.59 -11.09 1.30
N ILE A 109 4.19 -10.42 0.21
CA ILE A 109 5.05 -9.48 -0.52
C ILE A 109 4.22 -8.36 -1.14
N ASP A 110 4.61 -7.11 -0.93
CA ASP A 110 4.01 -5.97 -1.63
C ASP A 110 4.73 -5.68 -2.94
N LEU A 111 4.01 -5.84 -4.05
CA LEU A 111 4.55 -5.65 -5.40
C LEU A 111 4.33 -4.23 -5.94
N SER A 112 3.64 -3.35 -5.19
CA SER A 112 3.25 -2.01 -5.64
C SER A 112 4.44 -1.14 -6.08
N SER A 113 5.58 -1.31 -5.43
CA SER A 113 6.82 -0.57 -5.73
C SER A 113 7.45 -0.97 -7.07
N LEU A 114 7.24 -2.21 -7.51
CA LEU A 114 7.77 -2.74 -8.77
C LEU A 114 7.02 -2.21 -10.00
N ALA A 115 5.84 -1.59 -9.82
CA ALA A 115 5.11 -0.95 -10.93
C ALA A 115 5.93 0.14 -11.65
N SER A 116 6.89 0.76 -10.95
CA SER A 116 7.82 1.75 -11.50
C SER A 116 8.95 1.13 -12.34
N CYS A 117 9.21 -0.17 -12.18
CA CYS A 117 10.25 -0.90 -12.92
C CYS A 117 9.73 -1.29 -14.31
N SER A 118 9.62 -0.32 -15.22
CA SER A 118 9.01 -0.52 -16.55
C SER A 118 9.67 -1.61 -17.40
N GLN A 119 10.95 -1.92 -17.16
CA GLN A 119 11.68 -2.99 -17.85
C GLN A 119 11.56 -4.36 -17.19
N LEU A 120 10.86 -4.49 -16.07
CA LEU A 120 10.74 -5.74 -15.35
C LEU A 120 10.05 -6.78 -16.24
N SER A 121 10.78 -7.83 -16.57
CA SER A 121 10.32 -8.90 -17.45
C SER A 121 10.20 -10.24 -16.74
N LEU A 122 10.97 -10.46 -15.67
CA LEU A 122 10.94 -11.66 -14.86
C LEU A 122 10.86 -11.30 -13.38
N LEU A 123 9.76 -11.70 -12.75
CA LEU A 123 9.59 -11.70 -11.29
C LEU A 123 9.26 -13.12 -10.87
N SER A 124 10.01 -13.66 -9.91
CA SER A 124 9.78 -15.00 -9.39
C SER A 124 9.88 -15.00 -7.87
N PHE A 125 8.89 -15.59 -7.21
CA PHE A 125 8.82 -15.86 -5.78
C PHE A 125 7.97 -17.13 -5.58
N ASP A 126 7.94 -17.67 -4.37
CA ASP A 126 7.26 -18.94 -4.11
C ASP A 126 5.74 -18.77 -4.13
N SER A 127 5.04 -19.74 -4.74
CA SER A 127 3.57 -19.71 -4.93
C SER A 127 2.76 -19.64 -3.64
N SER A 128 3.36 -20.01 -2.50
CA SER A 128 2.76 -19.86 -1.17
C SER A 128 2.75 -18.42 -0.64
N THR A 129 3.48 -17.49 -1.29
CA THR A 129 3.61 -16.10 -0.84
C THR A 129 2.34 -15.32 -1.19
N THR A 130 1.73 -14.68 -0.19
CA THR A 130 0.55 -13.83 -0.42
C THR A 130 0.94 -12.49 -1.05
N ILE A 131 0.37 -12.16 -2.20
CA ILE A 131 0.59 -10.85 -2.85
C ILE A 131 -0.23 -9.77 -2.15
N ARG A 132 0.41 -8.64 -1.87
CA ARG A 132 -0.21 -7.38 -1.45
C ARG A 132 -0.09 -6.35 -2.55
N TRP A 133 -1.07 -5.45 -2.60
CA TRP A 133 -1.11 -4.37 -3.57
C TRP A 133 -1.85 -3.16 -2.97
N GLU A 134 -1.13 -2.06 -2.79
CA GLU A 134 -1.59 -0.87 -2.06
C GLU A 134 -1.78 0.35 -2.97
N LYS A 135 -1.38 0.28 -4.24
CA LYS A 135 -1.56 1.38 -5.21
C LYS A 135 -2.91 1.31 -5.92
N PRO A 136 -3.61 2.44 -6.13
CA PRO A 136 -4.79 2.48 -6.97
C PRO A 136 -4.44 1.95 -8.34
N SER A 137 -5.33 1.09 -8.85
CA SER A 137 -5.27 0.43 -10.16
C SER A 137 -4.58 1.32 -11.21
N LEU A 138 -3.26 1.19 -11.35
CA LEU A 138 -2.64 1.36 -12.65
C LEU A 138 -3.46 0.46 -13.55
N ALA A 139 -3.93 1.00 -14.68
CA ALA A 139 -4.60 0.18 -15.67
C ALA A 139 -3.74 -1.07 -15.87
N LEU A 140 -4.27 -2.26 -15.54
CA LEU A 140 -3.48 -3.49 -15.39
C LEU A 140 -2.67 -3.80 -16.67
N ASN A 141 -3.13 -3.26 -17.81
CA ASN A 141 -2.47 -3.28 -19.11
C ASN A 141 -1.14 -2.49 -19.19
N LYS A 142 -0.87 -1.58 -18.25
CA LYS A 142 0.38 -0.81 -18.14
C LYS A 142 1.39 -1.43 -17.15
N LEU A 143 1.06 -2.56 -16.53
CA LEU A 143 2.01 -3.25 -15.66
C LEU A 143 3.21 -3.76 -16.45
N PRO A 144 4.44 -3.67 -15.90
CA PRO A 144 5.62 -4.33 -16.45
C PRO A 144 5.36 -5.81 -16.72
N ARG A 145 5.99 -6.36 -17.77
CA ARG A 145 5.76 -7.75 -18.21
C ARG A 145 5.92 -8.77 -17.07
N GLY A 146 6.90 -8.58 -16.18
CA GLY A 146 7.12 -9.46 -15.03
C GLY A 146 5.98 -9.44 -14.00
N LEU A 147 5.24 -8.33 -13.89
CA LEU A 147 4.04 -8.24 -13.06
C LEU A 147 2.77 -8.73 -13.77
N GLN A 148 2.75 -8.76 -15.10
CA GLN A 148 1.59 -9.26 -15.86
C GLN A 148 1.30 -10.74 -15.56
N THR A 149 2.34 -11.53 -15.26
CA THR A 149 2.21 -12.93 -14.82
C THR A 149 1.33 -13.08 -13.57
N TYR A 150 1.30 -12.06 -12.70
CA TYR A 150 0.55 -12.06 -11.42
C TYR A 150 -0.66 -11.11 -11.45
N ARG A 151 -1.13 -10.75 -12.65
CA ARG A 151 -2.23 -9.80 -12.88
C ARG A 151 -3.46 -10.12 -12.03
N GLU A 152 -3.87 -11.38 -12.00
CA GLU A 152 -5.11 -11.80 -11.36
C GLU A 152 -5.00 -11.74 -9.83
N GLU A 153 -3.88 -12.18 -9.29
CA GLU A 153 -3.55 -12.09 -7.87
C GLU A 153 -3.46 -10.63 -7.43
N ILE A 154 -2.81 -9.77 -8.22
CA ILE A 154 -2.73 -8.33 -7.97
C ILE A 154 -4.13 -7.71 -7.97
N GLN A 155 -4.97 -8.06 -8.94
CA GLN A 155 -6.35 -7.58 -9.01
C GLN A 155 -7.18 -8.05 -7.80
N ARG A 156 -7.01 -9.32 -7.37
CA ARG A 156 -7.64 -9.85 -6.15
C ARG A 156 -7.16 -9.10 -4.90
N ALA A 157 -5.84 -8.90 -4.76
CA ALA A 157 -5.24 -8.18 -3.64
C ALA A 157 -5.76 -6.73 -3.57
N TRP A 158 -5.87 -6.05 -4.70
CA TRP A 158 -6.44 -4.70 -4.77
C TRP A 158 -7.92 -4.67 -4.38
N LYS A 159 -8.74 -5.63 -4.84
CA LYS A 159 -10.15 -5.74 -4.43
C LYS A 159 -10.28 -5.95 -2.93
N GLN A 160 -9.44 -6.79 -2.34
CA GLN A 160 -9.43 -7.02 -0.88
C GLN A 160 -8.96 -5.78 -0.11
N HIS A 161 -7.89 -5.12 -0.58
CA HIS A 161 -7.40 -3.88 0.02
C HIS A 161 -8.45 -2.77 -0.05
N THR A 162 -9.09 -2.56 -1.20
CA THR A 162 -10.18 -1.58 -1.34
C THR A 162 -11.42 -1.95 -0.55
N ALA A 163 -11.77 -3.22 -0.40
CA ALA A 163 -12.86 -3.64 0.49
C ALA A 163 -12.54 -3.32 1.96
N ARG A 164 -11.32 -3.59 2.41
CA ARG A 164 -10.84 -3.23 3.76
C ARG A 164 -10.80 -1.72 3.98
N GLN A 165 -10.30 -0.96 3.00
CA GLN A 165 -10.30 0.50 3.03
C GLN A 165 -11.72 1.05 3.00
N LYS A 166 -12.64 0.48 2.21
CA LYS A 166 -14.06 0.85 2.19
C LYS A 166 -14.76 0.54 3.51
N GLN A 167 -14.37 -0.53 4.19
CA GLN A 167 -14.86 -0.84 5.54
C GLN A 167 -14.30 0.15 6.56
N GLY A 168 -13.02 0.55 6.42
CA GLY A 168 -12.40 1.63 7.20
C GLY A 168 -13.02 3.01 6.95
N THR A 169 -13.33 3.38 5.71
CA THR A 169 -13.97 4.66 5.37
C THR A 169 -15.45 4.65 5.74
N ARG A 170 -16.16 3.51 5.68
CA ARG A 170 -17.54 3.40 6.17
C ARG A 170 -17.61 3.69 7.66
N THR A 171 -16.84 2.97 8.49
CA THR A 171 -16.81 3.20 9.94
C THR A 171 -16.40 4.65 10.26
N GLN A 172 -15.38 5.18 9.59
CA GLN A 172 -14.94 6.56 9.77
C GLN A 172 -16.01 7.60 9.35
N ARG A 173 -16.75 7.36 8.26
CA ARG A 173 -17.81 8.27 7.79
C ARG A 173 -19.02 8.22 8.73
N SER A 174 -19.44 7.04 9.17
CA SER A 174 -20.51 6.87 10.16
C SER A 174 -20.15 7.51 11.52
N GLU A 175 -18.90 7.35 11.98
CA GLU A 175 -18.39 8.03 13.18
C GLU A 175 -18.35 9.56 13.01
N LYS A 176 -17.93 10.06 11.84
CA LYS A 176 -17.97 11.50 11.53
C LYS A 176 -19.39 12.04 11.50
N LEU A 177 -20.33 11.35 10.86
CA LEU A 177 -21.74 11.74 10.86
C LEU A 177 -22.29 11.77 12.29
N ARG A 178 -22.03 10.72 13.08
CA ARG A 178 -22.42 10.68 14.50
C ARG A 178 -21.81 11.83 15.31
N MET A 179 -20.55 12.18 15.07
CA MET A 179 -19.89 13.31 15.71
C MET A 179 -20.54 14.64 15.32
N ILE A 180 -20.86 14.84 14.03
CA ILE A 180 -21.54 16.04 13.53
C ILE A 180 -22.89 16.20 14.24
N LEU A 181 -23.72 15.15 14.24
CA LEU A 181 -25.05 15.17 14.84
C LEU A 181 -25.01 15.50 16.34
N LYS A 182 -23.98 15.02 17.07
CA LYS A 182 -23.83 15.26 18.51
C LYS A 182 -23.18 16.59 18.89
N LYS A 183 -22.32 17.16 18.03
CA LYS A 183 -21.45 18.28 18.41
C LYS A 183 -21.68 19.56 17.60
N CYS A 184 -22.44 19.50 16.50
CA CYS A 184 -22.69 20.64 15.64
C CYS A 184 -24.16 21.06 15.73
N GLN A 185 -24.42 22.35 15.92
CA GLN A 185 -25.76 22.94 15.79
C GLN A 185 -26.05 23.32 14.34
N GLU A 186 -25.02 23.72 13.59
CA GLU A 186 -25.09 23.98 12.16
C GLU A 186 -23.75 23.67 11.46
N MET A 187 -23.79 23.42 10.15
CA MET A 187 -22.62 23.27 9.29
C MET A 187 -22.95 23.62 7.84
N SER A 188 -22.02 24.20 7.08
CA SER A 188 -22.23 24.34 5.64
C SER A 188 -22.29 22.99 4.94
N LEU A 189 -23.16 22.88 3.94
CA LEU A 189 -23.36 21.68 3.12
C LEU A 189 -22.05 21.23 2.48
N GLU A 190 -21.25 22.17 1.97
CA GLU A 190 -19.94 21.92 1.38
C GLU A 190 -18.95 21.29 2.38
N ARG A 191 -18.94 21.79 3.62
CA ARG A 191 -18.07 21.27 4.67
C ARG A 191 -18.51 19.89 5.13
N MET A 192 -19.81 19.67 5.25
CA MET A 192 -20.37 18.36 5.61
C MET A 192 -20.09 17.32 4.52
N SER A 193 -20.28 17.69 3.25
CA SER A 193 -19.97 16.87 2.08
C SER A 193 -18.49 16.45 2.07
N ARG A 194 -17.57 17.40 2.31
CA ARG A 194 -16.13 17.10 2.43
C ARG A 194 -15.81 16.18 3.60
N LEU A 195 -16.38 16.42 4.79
CA LEU A 195 -16.13 15.58 5.97
C LEU A 195 -16.63 14.15 5.78
N LEU A 196 -17.81 14.02 5.20
CA LEU A 196 -18.45 12.77 4.87
C LEU A 196 -17.99 12.23 3.52
N ALA A 197 -16.97 12.78 2.85
CA ALA A 197 -16.41 12.28 1.59
C ALA A 197 -17.45 11.99 0.48
N PHE A 198 -18.43 12.88 0.31
CA PHE A 198 -19.31 12.88 -0.86
C PHE A 198 -18.58 13.44 -2.09
N GLU A 199 -19.04 13.07 -3.30
CA GLU A 199 -18.45 13.55 -4.56
C GLU A 199 -18.71 15.05 -4.79
N ASN A 200 -19.90 15.52 -4.42
CA ASN A 200 -20.27 16.93 -4.44
C ASN A 200 -21.25 17.24 -3.30
N SER A 201 -21.56 18.52 -3.12
CA SER A 201 -22.54 19.00 -2.14
C SER A 201 -23.97 18.65 -2.55
N ASP A 202 -24.26 18.63 -3.84
CA ASP A 202 -25.62 18.42 -4.37
C ASP A 202 -26.14 17.02 -4.03
N LEU A 203 -25.28 16.01 -4.11
CA LEU A 203 -25.64 14.64 -3.74
C LEU A 203 -25.95 14.49 -2.24
N LEU A 204 -25.22 15.24 -1.39
CA LEU A 204 -25.54 15.29 0.04
C LEU A 204 -26.87 16.00 0.27
N PHE A 205 -27.14 17.07 -0.48
CA PHE A 205 -28.39 17.83 -0.39
C PHE A 205 -29.59 16.97 -0.76
N ASP A 206 -29.55 16.27 -1.90
CA ASP A 206 -30.62 15.38 -2.36
C ASP A 206 -30.93 14.31 -1.30
N TRP A 207 -29.90 13.65 -0.76
CA TRP A 207 -30.08 12.66 0.29
C TRP A 207 -30.72 13.24 1.55
N LEU A 208 -30.28 14.43 1.98
CA LEU A 208 -30.82 15.07 3.18
C LEU A 208 -32.27 15.54 2.99
N LEU A 209 -32.68 15.89 1.76
CA LEU A 209 -34.08 16.22 1.44
C LEU A 209 -35.01 15.00 1.52
N ASP A 210 -34.49 13.81 1.20
CA ASP A 210 -35.25 12.56 1.25
C ASP A 210 -35.44 12.03 2.69
N LEU A 211 -34.79 12.65 3.69
CA LEU A 211 -34.91 12.25 5.07
C LEU A 211 -36.22 12.77 5.69
N PRO A 212 -36.96 11.91 6.43
CA PRO A 212 -38.09 12.34 7.27
C PRO A 212 -37.72 13.47 8.23
N GLU A 213 -38.65 14.41 8.43
CA GLU A 213 -38.48 15.54 9.38
C GLU A 213 -38.19 15.09 10.81
N GLU A 214 -38.61 13.87 11.17
CA GLU A 214 -38.38 13.22 12.47
C GLU A 214 -36.90 13.10 12.85
N TYR A 215 -35.99 13.13 11.87
CA TYR A 215 -34.55 13.12 12.13
C TYR A 215 -33.99 14.48 12.54
N GLY A 216 -34.80 15.55 12.58
CA GLY A 216 -34.37 16.84 13.12
C GLY A 216 -33.25 17.51 12.32
N ILE A 217 -33.20 17.28 11.01
CA ILE A 217 -32.25 17.91 10.10
C ILE A 217 -33.00 18.89 9.21
N GLN A 218 -32.51 20.12 9.13
CA GLN A 218 -33.10 21.17 8.30
C GLN A 218 -32.01 21.80 7.43
N ILE A 219 -32.35 22.19 6.20
CA ILE A 219 -31.43 22.88 5.30
C ILE A 219 -31.97 24.27 5.00
N LYS A 220 -31.14 25.29 5.18
CA LYS A 220 -31.46 26.67 4.82
C LYS A 220 -30.19 27.40 4.40
N ASP A 221 -30.24 28.14 3.29
CA ASP A 221 -29.14 28.97 2.79
C ASP A 221 -27.79 28.20 2.73
N GLU A 222 -27.80 26.99 2.14
CA GLU A 222 -26.64 26.07 2.05
C GLU A 222 -26.03 25.63 3.39
N LYS A 223 -26.75 25.83 4.50
CA LYS A 223 -26.40 25.32 5.82
C LYS A 223 -27.35 24.22 6.26
N VAL A 224 -26.77 23.19 6.86
CA VAL A 224 -27.45 22.09 7.53
C VAL A 224 -27.54 22.43 9.01
N PHE A 225 -28.75 22.44 9.54
CA PHE A 225 -29.08 22.68 10.94
C PHE A 225 -29.53 21.38 11.60
N PHE A 226 -29.06 21.16 12.82
CA PHE A 226 -29.36 19.98 13.62
C PHE A 226 -30.18 20.42 14.83
N THR A 227 -31.32 19.78 15.07
CA THR A 227 -32.14 20.10 16.24
C THR A 227 -31.41 19.77 17.53
N LYS A 228 -31.74 20.51 18.62
CA LYS A 228 -31.16 20.24 19.95
C LYS A 228 -31.50 18.85 20.47
N ASP A 229 -32.58 18.25 19.97
CA ASP A 229 -33.03 16.92 20.35
C ASP A 229 -32.06 15.82 19.88
N LEU A 230 -31.31 16.04 18.78
CA LEU A 230 -30.22 15.16 18.33
C LEU A 230 -28.96 15.24 19.20
N GLN A 231 -28.84 16.30 20.01
CA GLN A 231 -27.71 16.53 20.91
C GLN A 231 -28.00 16.04 22.32
N SER A 232 -29.24 15.61 22.59
CA SER A 232 -29.66 15.02 23.86
C SER A 232 -29.00 13.65 24.07
N LYS A 233 -28.87 13.22 25.35
CA LYS A 233 -28.39 11.88 25.72
C LYS A 233 -29.52 10.89 26.01
N SER A 234 -30.75 11.15 25.54
CA SER A 234 -31.88 10.23 25.75
C SER A 234 -31.71 8.95 24.92
N SER A 235 -32.33 7.86 25.38
CA SER A 235 -32.37 6.59 24.64
C SER A 235 -33.07 6.72 23.29
N GLU A 236 -34.08 7.60 23.22
CA GLU A 236 -34.85 7.89 22.01
C GLU A 236 -33.98 8.61 20.96
N THR A 237 -33.15 9.57 21.39
CA THR A 237 -32.17 10.25 20.52
C THR A 237 -31.13 9.27 19.96
N GLU A 238 -30.61 8.34 20.78
CA GLU A 238 -29.64 7.34 20.28
C GLU A 238 -30.27 6.37 19.27
N ALA A 239 -31.55 6.02 19.44
CA ALA A 239 -32.27 5.21 18.48
C ALA A 239 -32.47 5.95 17.14
N ALA A 240 -32.85 7.24 17.20
CA ALA A 240 -32.99 8.08 16.01
C ALA A 240 -31.66 8.26 15.26
N ILE A 241 -30.56 8.51 15.97
CA ILE A 241 -29.22 8.60 15.38
C ILE A 241 -28.81 7.27 14.74
N SER A 242 -29.09 6.14 15.40
CA SER A 242 -28.75 4.81 14.86
C SER A 242 -29.53 4.51 13.58
N SER A 243 -30.83 4.78 13.56
CA SER A 243 -31.67 4.64 12.37
C SER A 243 -31.24 5.56 11.22
N LEU A 244 -30.82 6.80 11.53
CA LEU A 244 -30.30 7.72 10.52
C LEU A 244 -28.97 7.22 9.92
N LEU A 245 -28.09 6.66 10.76
CA LEU A 245 -26.84 6.07 10.30
C LEU A 245 -27.10 4.87 9.38
N GLU A 246 -28.11 4.05 9.66
CA GLU A 246 -28.52 2.95 8.77
C GLU A 246 -29.00 3.48 7.41
N LYS A 247 -29.85 4.52 7.38
CA LYS A 247 -30.30 5.15 6.12
C LYS A 247 -29.16 5.77 5.33
N PHE A 248 -28.18 6.38 6.00
CA PHE A 248 -26.97 6.89 5.36
C PHE A 248 -26.19 5.74 4.67
N GLU A 249 -26.11 4.58 5.32
CA GLU A 249 -25.44 3.41 4.77
C GLU A 249 -26.18 2.77 3.59
N GLU A 250 -27.52 2.75 3.63
CA GLU A 250 -28.36 2.29 2.53
C GLU A 250 -28.21 3.17 1.29
N PHE A 251 -28.23 4.50 1.48
CA PHE A 251 -27.99 5.46 0.41
C PHE A 251 -26.61 5.28 -0.24
N GLU A 252 -25.56 5.09 0.58
CA GLU A 252 -24.22 4.81 0.07
C GLU A 252 -24.13 3.52 -0.73
N LYS A 253 -24.93 2.50 -0.38
CA LYS A 253 -24.97 1.23 -1.09
C LYS A 253 -25.66 1.37 -2.45
N SER A 254 -26.84 1.99 -2.49
CA SER A 254 -27.60 2.18 -3.72
C SER A 254 -26.88 3.10 -4.71
N HIS A 255 -26.25 4.16 -4.23
CA HIS A 255 -25.54 5.14 -5.08
C HIS A 255 -24.23 4.61 -5.68
N ARG A 256 -23.67 3.52 -5.13
CA ARG A 256 -22.53 2.80 -5.70
C ARG A 256 -22.94 1.79 -6.77
N GLU A 257 -24.14 1.22 -6.67
CA GLU A 257 -24.66 0.23 -7.61
C GLU A 257 -25.12 0.87 -8.93
N THR A 258 -25.53 2.14 -8.92
CA THR A 258 -25.87 2.93 -10.12
C THR A 258 -24.67 3.48 -10.89
N LYS A 259 -23.44 3.36 -10.37
CA LYS A 259 -22.19 3.87 -10.98
C LYS A 259 -21.26 2.78 -11.55
N VAL A 260 -21.70 1.53 -11.60
CA VAL A 260 -20.99 0.38 -12.22
C VAL A 260 -21.68 0.00 -13.51
#